data_AF-A0A945HU50-F1
#
_entry.id   AF-A0A945HU50-F1
#
_cell.length_a   1.000
_cell.length_b   1.000
_cell.length_c   1.000
_cell.angle_alpha   90.00
_cell.angle_beta   90.00
_cell.angle_gamma   90.00
#
_symmetry.space_group_name_H-M   'P 1'
#
loop_
_entity.id
_entity.type
_entity.pdbx_description
1 polymer ?
#
loop_
_entity_poly.entity_id
_entity_poly.type
_entity_poly.pdbx_seq_one_letter_code
_entity_poly.pdbx_strand_id
1 'polypeptide(L)'
;NFSGNFVLWLGQTKLPGNRERVISSANLQQVDRSLLNSRFTIDRDMGIQLRHHFNLTDTFLVKEIFSMAQGEGRNITKGNLGGHQYTTRVELFPFGDFASKGDYKGSDLKFEQKPKLSLGFAYDFNNNASKTRSNQGSYMTNDVGYFSTNISTLFMDAMFKYKGFSLMAEYADRKADDVFAKNADGTLTGDVVQVGNGLNLQSGYLLSKTVEVSARYTNISLDKVITGKGAENQYTLGLSKYISGHSLKVQTDLSYTDIGFKTNQLLYRIQVDIHF
;
A
#
# COMPACT_ATOMS: atom_id res chain seq x y z
N ASN A 1 15.31 19.98 3.50
CA ASN A 1 16.52 19.18 3.21
C ASN A 1 17.55 19.48 4.28
N PHE A 2 18.30 18.49 4.77
CA PHE A 2 19.34 18.72 5.77
C PHE A 2 20.76 18.72 5.15
N SER A 3 20.90 18.17 3.94
CA SER A 3 22.08 18.31 3.09
C SER A 3 21.68 18.04 1.62
N GLY A 4 21.93 18.97 0.71
CA GLY A 4 21.58 18.82 -0.71
C GLY A 4 20.14 18.36 -0.96
N ASN A 5 19.99 17.22 -1.66
CA ASN A 5 18.70 16.60 -1.97
C ASN A 5 18.22 15.59 -0.92
N PHE A 6 18.92 15.50 0.22
CA PHE A 6 18.55 14.58 1.31
C PHE A 6 17.55 15.19 2.28
N VAL A 7 16.59 14.35 2.69
CA VAL A 7 15.61 14.64 3.72
C VAL A 7 15.58 13.50 4.73
N LEU A 8 15.79 13.83 6.01
CA LEU A 8 15.69 12.89 7.12
C LEU A 8 14.31 13.03 7.75
N TRP A 9 13.60 11.92 7.89
CA TRP A 9 12.36 11.83 8.66
C TRP A 9 12.62 11.01 9.91
N LEU A 10 12.12 11.48 11.04
CA LEU A 10 12.22 10.83 12.35
C LEU A 10 10.83 10.75 12.96
N GLY A 11 10.50 9.62 13.59
CA GLY A 11 9.24 9.41 14.30
C GLY A 11 8.34 8.37 13.65
N GLN A 12 7.05 8.39 14.00
CA GLN A 12 6.08 7.43 13.46
C GLN A 12 5.51 7.91 12.12
N THR A 13 5.95 7.30 11.03
CA THR A 13 5.59 7.73 9.66
C THR A 13 5.15 6.57 8.79
N LYS A 14 4.53 6.84 7.63
CA LYS A 14 4.17 5.76 6.70
C LYS A 14 5.46 5.17 6.12
N LEU A 15 5.61 3.86 6.19
CA LEU A 15 6.73 3.16 5.58
C LEU A 15 6.58 3.17 4.05
N PRO A 16 7.70 3.25 3.30
CA PRO A 16 7.69 3.39 1.84
C PRO A 16 7.42 2.03 1.14
N GLY A 17 6.30 1.38 1.47
CA GLY A 17 5.84 0.14 0.83
C GLY A 17 5.07 0.41 -0.47
N ASN A 18 3.80 0.01 -0.54
CA ASN A 18 2.93 0.25 -1.70
C ASN A 18 2.42 1.71 -1.80
N ARG A 19 2.16 2.19 -3.02
CA ARG A 19 1.79 3.59 -3.30
C ARG A 19 0.45 4.00 -2.71
N GLU A 20 -0.61 3.20 -2.87
CA GLU A 20 -1.96 3.51 -2.39
C GLU A 20 -1.98 3.74 -0.87
N ARG A 21 -1.05 3.10 -0.15
CA ARG A 21 -0.87 3.35 1.28
C ARG A 21 -0.40 4.76 1.53
N VAL A 22 0.60 5.22 0.78
CA VAL A 22 1.21 6.56 0.92
C VAL A 22 0.22 7.66 0.52
N ILE A 23 -0.65 7.41 -0.46
CA ILE A 23 -1.77 8.30 -0.83
C ILE A 23 -2.60 8.63 0.42
N SER A 24 -2.89 9.93 0.59
CA SER A 24 -3.76 10.42 1.66
C SER A 24 -5.17 9.84 1.50
N SER A 25 -5.86 9.52 2.58
CA SER A 25 -7.27 9.10 2.50
C SER A 25 -8.14 10.14 1.79
N ALA A 26 -7.84 11.44 1.96
CA ALA A 26 -8.50 12.52 1.25
C ALA A 26 -8.36 12.44 -0.28
N ASN A 27 -7.25 11.87 -0.76
CA ASN A 27 -6.87 11.85 -2.18
C ASN A 27 -7.17 10.52 -2.88
N LEU A 28 -7.97 9.64 -2.27
CA LEU A 28 -8.39 8.38 -2.87
C LEU A 28 -9.35 8.59 -4.04
N GLN A 29 -9.26 7.72 -5.04
CA GLN A 29 -10.13 7.70 -6.22
C GLN A 29 -11.49 7.06 -5.96
N GLN A 30 -11.56 6.15 -4.99
CA GLN A 30 -12.76 5.45 -4.52
C GLN A 30 -12.88 5.60 -3.01
N VAL A 31 -14.00 5.12 -2.43
CA VAL A 31 -14.35 5.37 -1.01
C VAL A 31 -13.30 4.81 -0.05
N ASP A 32 -12.75 3.63 -0.37
CA ASP A 32 -11.68 3.01 0.39
C ASP A 32 -10.54 2.52 -0.50
N ARG A 33 -9.44 2.16 0.15
CA ARG A 33 -8.30 1.48 -0.47
C ARG A 33 -8.64 0.05 -0.93
N SER A 34 -7.80 -0.48 -1.81
CA SER A 34 -7.92 -1.84 -2.34
C SER A 34 -7.77 -2.92 -1.27
N LEU A 35 -8.23 -4.14 -1.60
CA LEU A 35 -7.92 -5.32 -0.79
C LEU A 35 -6.40 -5.58 -0.72
N LEU A 36 -5.63 -5.25 -1.77
CA LEU A 36 -4.17 -5.40 -1.78
C LEU A 36 -3.57 -4.56 -0.66
N ASN A 37 -3.92 -3.27 -0.61
CA ASN A 37 -3.46 -2.42 0.46
C ASN A 37 -3.89 -2.96 1.84
N SER A 38 -5.11 -3.44 2.00
CA SER A 38 -5.59 -4.01 3.27
C SER A 38 -4.78 -5.25 3.72
N ARG A 39 -4.32 -6.08 2.79
CA ARG A 39 -3.63 -7.36 3.08
C ARG A 39 -2.10 -7.23 3.14
N PHE A 40 -1.52 -6.34 2.34
CA PHE A 40 -0.08 -6.27 2.11
C PHE A 40 0.61 -5.04 2.67
N THR A 41 -0.13 -3.97 3.01
CA THR A 41 0.49 -2.76 3.57
C THR A 41 1.36 -3.03 4.79
N ILE A 42 2.48 -2.33 4.88
CA ILE A 42 3.35 -2.21 6.08
C ILE A 42 3.06 -0.92 6.89
N ASP A 43 2.12 -0.12 6.39
CA ASP A 43 1.49 1.00 7.07
C ASP A 43 2.46 2.03 7.70
N ARG A 44 2.46 2.17 9.03
CA ARG A 44 3.32 3.12 9.74
C ARG A 44 4.05 2.40 10.84
N ASP A 45 5.24 2.89 11.14
CA ASP A 45 6.07 2.41 12.22
C ASP A 45 6.96 3.54 12.74
N MET A 46 7.49 3.38 13.94
CA MET A 46 8.44 4.29 14.57
C MET A 46 9.85 4.03 14.04
N GLY A 47 10.50 5.05 13.49
CA GLY A 47 11.84 4.88 12.95
C GLY A 47 12.43 6.12 12.31
N ILE A 48 13.42 5.87 11.45
CA ILE A 48 14.11 6.88 10.67
C ILE A 48 13.94 6.56 9.18
N GLN A 49 13.78 7.60 8.35
CA GLN A 49 13.81 7.45 6.89
C GLN A 49 14.76 8.46 6.28
N LEU A 50 15.65 7.98 5.42
CA LEU A 50 16.50 8.79 4.57
C LEU A 50 15.90 8.83 3.17
N ARG A 51 15.53 10.02 2.70
CA ARG A 51 14.94 10.25 1.39
C ARG A 51 15.91 11.07 0.55
N HIS A 52 16.06 10.69 -0.70
CA HIS A 52 16.94 11.34 -1.66
C HIS A 52 16.24 11.44 -3.01
N HIS A 53 16.64 12.40 -3.83
CA HIS A 53 16.21 12.46 -5.22
C HIS A 53 17.29 13.09 -6.09
N PHE A 54 17.32 12.70 -7.36
CA PHE A 54 18.22 13.27 -8.35
C PHE A 54 17.63 13.13 -9.75
N ASN A 55 18.11 13.95 -10.67
CA ASN A 55 17.76 13.88 -12.08
C ASN A 55 18.81 13.03 -12.81
N LEU A 56 18.38 11.93 -13.43
CA LEU A 56 19.22 11.09 -14.27
C LEU A 56 19.44 11.72 -15.65
N THR A 57 18.44 12.46 -16.14
CA THR A 57 18.49 13.35 -17.31
C THR A 57 17.71 14.62 -16.99
N ASP A 58 17.62 15.58 -17.91
CA ASP A 58 16.83 16.81 -17.71
C ASP A 58 15.33 16.55 -17.38
N THR A 59 14.81 15.37 -17.71
CA THR A 59 13.42 14.99 -17.48
C THR A 59 13.25 13.79 -16.56
N PHE A 60 14.21 12.86 -16.53
CA PHE A 60 14.08 11.63 -15.76
C PHE A 60 14.45 11.90 -14.30
N LEU A 61 13.44 11.89 -13.42
CA LEU A 61 13.62 12.04 -11.97
C LEU A 61 13.64 10.65 -11.30
N VAL A 62 14.59 10.46 -10.39
CA VAL A 62 14.70 9.29 -9.52
C VAL A 62 14.51 9.74 -8.07
N LYS A 63 13.68 9.03 -7.32
CA LYS A 63 13.52 9.21 -5.87
C LYS A 63 13.90 7.91 -5.16
N GLU A 64 14.67 8.02 -4.10
CA GLU A 64 15.16 6.90 -3.32
C GLU A 64 14.76 7.10 -1.85
N ILE A 65 14.33 6.03 -1.21
CA ILE A 65 13.92 6.06 0.20
C ILE A 65 14.46 4.82 0.87
N PHE A 66 15.22 5.02 1.94
CA PHE A 66 15.59 3.98 2.88
C PHE A 66 14.91 4.24 4.23
N SER A 67 14.40 3.21 4.87
CA SER A 67 13.72 3.27 6.16
C SER A 67 14.26 2.17 7.07
N MET A 68 14.56 2.53 8.32
CA MET A 68 14.80 1.60 9.43
C MET A 68 13.80 1.91 10.53
N ALA A 69 13.00 0.92 10.92
CA ALA A 69 11.92 1.05 11.88
C ALA A 69 11.92 -0.09 12.90
N GLN A 70 11.08 0.04 13.94
CA GLN A 70 10.98 -0.97 14.99
C GLN A 70 10.49 -2.32 14.46
N GLY A 71 9.53 -2.34 13.54
CA GLY A 71 8.97 -3.58 12.97
C GLY A 71 7.70 -4.06 13.68
N GLU A 72 7.20 -3.28 14.64
CA GLU A 72 6.02 -3.59 15.45
C GLU A 72 4.79 -2.77 15.04
N GLY A 73 4.93 -1.83 14.11
CA GLY A 73 3.84 -1.02 13.59
C GLY A 73 3.46 0.14 14.51
N ARG A 74 2.17 0.48 14.53
CA ARG A 74 1.69 1.73 15.13
C ARG A 74 1.43 1.64 16.63
N ASN A 75 1.72 2.75 17.31
CA ASN A 75 1.27 3.04 18.67
C ASN A 75 1.72 1.98 19.69
N ILE A 76 2.92 1.42 19.48
CA ILE A 76 3.53 0.45 20.38
C ILE A 76 4.26 1.20 21.49
N THR A 77 3.80 1.04 22.72
CA THR A 77 4.34 1.72 23.91
C THR A 77 5.12 0.81 24.84
N LYS A 78 5.04 -0.51 24.65
CA LYS A 78 5.68 -1.53 25.51
C LYS A 78 7.07 -1.99 25.02
N GLY A 79 7.66 -1.30 24.05
CA GLY A 79 8.97 -1.64 23.49
C GLY A 79 8.91 -2.58 22.27
N ASN A 80 10.08 -2.87 21.70
CA ASN A 80 10.26 -3.76 20.55
C ASN A 80 10.45 -5.21 21.04
N LEU A 81 9.70 -6.17 20.48
CA LEU A 81 9.74 -7.58 20.90
C LEU A 81 10.95 -8.35 20.33
N GLY A 82 11.72 -7.71 19.44
CA GLY A 82 12.95 -8.22 18.87
C GLY A 82 13.07 -7.86 17.38
N GLY A 83 14.30 -7.65 16.91
CA GLY A 83 14.57 -7.36 15.50
C GLY A 83 14.17 -5.96 15.05
N HIS A 84 14.18 -5.72 13.73
CA HIS A 84 13.96 -4.41 13.11
C HIS A 84 13.44 -4.57 11.69
N GLN A 85 12.70 -3.57 11.21
CA GLN A 85 12.17 -3.53 9.86
C GLN A 85 12.94 -2.55 8.98
N TYR A 86 13.33 -3.02 7.80
CA TYR A 86 14.10 -2.28 6.81
C TYR A 86 13.30 -2.23 5.51
N THR A 87 13.02 -1.02 5.01
CA THR A 87 12.31 -0.84 3.74
C THR A 87 13.15 0.03 2.82
N THR A 88 13.43 -0.45 1.61
CA THR A 88 14.04 0.36 0.55
C THR A 88 13.05 0.53 -0.58
N ARG A 89 12.93 1.74 -1.12
CA ARG A 89 12.08 2.06 -2.26
C ARG A 89 12.81 2.95 -3.25
N VAL A 90 12.67 2.61 -4.53
CA VAL A 90 13.08 3.45 -5.67
C VAL A 90 11.86 3.77 -6.49
N GLU A 91 11.72 5.05 -6.85
CA GLU A 91 10.67 5.54 -7.74
C GLU A 91 11.29 6.21 -8.95
N LEU A 92 10.84 5.83 -10.14
CA LEU A 92 11.32 6.28 -11.43
C LEU A 92 10.23 7.11 -12.12
N PHE A 93 10.60 8.31 -12.55
CA PHE A 93 9.70 9.25 -13.21
C PHE A 93 10.27 9.60 -14.60
N PRO A 94 10.11 8.72 -15.61
CA PRO A 94 10.72 8.91 -16.93
C PRO A 94 10.25 10.17 -17.66
N PHE A 95 9.08 10.70 -17.30
CA PHE A 95 8.49 11.92 -17.89
C PHE A 95 8.49 13.13 -16.93
N GLY A 96 9.31 13.07 -15.87
CA GLY A 96 9.41 14.09 -14.83
C GLY A 96 8.24 14.07 -13.86
N ASP A 97 8.29 14.99 -12.89
CA ASP A 97 7.32 15.02 -11.79
C ASP A 97 5.90 15.36 -12.25
N PHE A 98 4.90 14.95 -11.46
CA PHE A 98 3.48 15.20 -11.70
C PHE A 98 3.09 16.57 -11.15
N ALA A 99 2.14 17.23 -11.79
CA ALA A 99 1.59 18.48 -11.29
C ALA A 99 0.96 18.29 -9.91
N SER A 100 1.33 19.14 -8.96
CA SER A 100 0.75 19.14 -7.60
C SER A 100 0.81 17.79 -6.87
N LYS A 101 1.94 17.07 -7.00
CA LYS A 101 2.14 15.72 -6.44
C LYS A 101 1.08 14.72 -6.90
N GLY A 102 0.75 14.80 -8.19
CA GLY A 102 -0.32 14.01 -8.81
C GLY A 102 -0.07 12.50 -8.74
N ASP A 103 1.17 12.07 -8.57
CA ASP A 103 1.57 10.68 -8.36
C ASP A 103 1.10 10.09 -7.02
N TYR A 104 0.76 10.94 -6.04
CA TYR A 104 0.15 10.57 -4.75
C TYR A 104 -1.31 11.01 -4.62
N LYS A 105 -2.01 11.08 -5.76
CA LYS A 105 -3.46 11.28 -5.86
C LYS A 105 -4.01 10.22 -6.80
N GLY A 106 -5.18 9.65 -6.55
CA GLY A 106 -5.74 8.65 -7.48
C GLY A 106 -6.08 9.27 -8.84
N SER A 107 -6.94 10.29 -8.83
CA SER A 107 -7.51 10.90 -10.03
C SER A 107 -6.61 11.95 -10.70
N ASP A 108 -6.71 12.11 -12.02
CA ASP A 108 -5.99 13.16 -12.77
C ASP A 108 -6.72 14.52 -12.75
N LEU A 109 -7.00 15.05 -11.56
CA LEU A 109 -7.69 16.35 -11.40
C LEU A 109 -6.93 17.54 -11.98
N LYS A 110 -5.65 17.36 -12.33
CA LYS A 110 -4.83 18.40 -12.96
C LYS A 110 -4.85 18.34 -14.48
N PHE A 111 -5.48 17.31 -15.06
CA PHE A 111 -5.53 17.10 -16.51
C PHE A 111 -4.13 17.23 -17.10
N GLU A 112 -3.25 16.30 -16.73
CA GLU A 112 -1.86 16.31 -17.20
C GLU A 112 -1.81 16.44 -18.73
N GLN A 113 -1.24 17.55 -19.22
CA GLN A 113 -1.26 17.87 -20.66
C GLN A 113 -0.31 16.98 -21.47
N LYS A 114 0.71 16.43 -20.80
CA LYS A 114 1.65 15.43 -21.34
C LYS A 114 1.53 14.16 -20.51
N PRO A 115 1.78 12.98 -21.09
CA PRO A 115 1.79 11.74 -20.33
C PRO A 115 2.76 11.81 -19.15
N LYS A 116 2.30 11.36 -17.99
CA LYS A 116 3.11 11.23 -16.78
C LYS A 116 3.10 9.78 -16.31
N LEU A 117 4.26 9.29 -15.91
CA LEU A 117 4.45 7.93 -15.44
C LEU A 117 5.36 7.95 -14.22
N SER A 118 4.97 7.21 -13.18
CA SER A 118 5.81 6.85 -12.05
C SER A 118 5.84 5.33 -11.94
N LEU A 119 7.01 4.74 -11.77
CA LEU A 119 7.22 3.31 -11.48
C LEU A 119 7.88 3.21 -10.11
N GLY A 120 7.32 2.43 -9.20
CA GLY A 120 7.82 2.22 -7.85
C GLY A 120 8.21 0.76 -7.63
N PHE A 121 9.35 0.55 -6.97
CA PHE A 121 9.82 -0.76 -6.52
C PHE A 121 10.24 -0.62 -5.07
N ALA A 122 9.67 -1.44 -4.18
CA ALA A 122 10.07 -1.47 -2.79
C ALA A 122 10.29 -2.90 -2.30
N TYR A 123 11.33 -3.07 -1.48
CA TYR A 123 11.58 -4.30 -0.76
C TYR A 123 11.55 -4.01 0.73
N ASP A 124 10.69 -4.72 1.44
CA ASP A 124 10.56 -4.67 2.89
C ASP A 124 11.10 -5.97 3.49
N PHE A 125 11.92 -5.84 4.52
CA PHE A 125 12.43 -6.96 5.31
C PHE A 125 12.22 -6.65 6.79
N ASN A 126 11.38 -7.43 7.45
CA ASN A 126 11.16 -7.36 8.88
C ASN A 126 11.84 -8.55 9.56
N ASN A 127 12.99 -8.27 10.18
CA ASN A 127 13.79 -9.24 10.91
C ASN A 127 13.10 -9.58 12.21
N ASN A 128 12.86 -10.86 12.48
CA ASN A 128 12.13 -11.35 13.66
C ASN A 128 10.74 -10.72 13.86
N ALA A 129 9.97 -10.60 12.78
CA ALA A 129 8.59 -10.13 12.85
C ALA A 129 7.73 -11.06 13.73
N SER A 130 7.03 -10.47 14.70
CA SER A 130 6.17 -11.20 15.65
C SER A 130 4.70 -11.21 15.26
N LYS A 131 4.33 -10.70 14.08
CA LYS A 131 2.93 -10.66 13.61
C LYS A 131 2.74 -11.35 12.26
N THR A 132 1.50 -11.75 12.02
CA THR A 132 1.10 -12.55 10.85
C THR A 132 1.23 -11.84 9.50
N ARG A 133 1.49 -10.53 9.46
CA ARG A 133 1.61 -9.73 8.23
C ARG A 133 2.74 -8.69 8.32
N SER A 134 3.96 -9.14 8.64
CA SER A 134 5.11 -8.25 8.94
C SER A 134 4.80 -7.43 10.20
N ASN A 135 4.78 -6.10 10.14
CA ASN A 135 4.44 -5.24 11.28
C ASN A 135 2.91 -5.06 11.49
N GLN A 136 2.09 -5.71 10.66
CA GLN A 136 0.62 -5.69 10.72
C GLN A 136 0.06 -7.07 11.11
N GLY A 137 -1.25 -7.13 11.34
CA GLY A 137 -1.94 -8.37 11.69
C GLY A 137 -1.97 -8.64 13.19
N SER A 138 -2.33 -9.86 13.56
CA SER A 138 -2.26 -10.36 14.93
C SER A 138 -0.83 -10.75 15.29
N TYR A 139 -0.48 -10.62 16.57
CA TYR A 139 0.73 -11.24 17.10
C TYR A 139 0.62 -12.77 17.02
N MET A 140 1.75 -13.43 16.75
CA MET A 140 1.86 -14.88 16.75
C MET A 140 2.29 -15.32 18.14
N THR A 141 1.34 -15.75 18.97
CA THR A 141 1.61 -16.10 20.37
C THR A 141 2.03 -17.56 20.50
N ASN A 142 2.94 -17.84 21.44
CA ASN A 142 3.32 -19.19 21.83
C ASN A 142 3.41 -19.34 23.35
N ASP A 143 3.70 -20.54 23.82
CA ASP A 143 3.82 -20.91 25.24
C ASP A 143 4.88 -20.13 26.05
N VAL A 144 5.84 -19.49 25.37
CA VAL A 144 6.90 -18.67 25.98
C VAL A 144 6.75 -17.16 25.71
N GLY A 145 5.68 -16.74 25.03
CA GLY A 145 5.43 -15.35 24.67
C GLY A 145 5.01 -15.20 23.20
N TYR A 146 5.99 -14.92 22.34
CA TYR A 146 5.77 -14.72 20.91
C TYR A 146 6.70 -15.55 20.05
N PHE A 147 6.16 -16.03 18.93
CA PHE A 147 6.92 -16.58 17.83
C PHE A 147 7.35 -15.45 16.89
N SER A 148 8.62 -15.45 16.50
CA SER A 148 9.18 -14.47 15.56
C SER A 148 9.80 -15.17 14.36
N THR A 149 9.64 -14.59 13.17
CA THR A 149 10.20 -15.11 11.92
C THR A 149 10.57 -13.95 11.00
N ASN A 150 11.50 -14.15 10.08
CA ASN A 150 11.79 -13.12 9.09
C ASN A 150 10.68 -13.09 8.06
N ILE A 151 10.19 -11.89 7.76
CA ILE A 151 9.16 -11.68 6.73
C ILE A 151 9.72 -10.68 5.72
N SER A 152 9.64 -11.03 4.44
CA SER A 152 9.96 -10.12 3.34
C SER A 152 8.72 -9.84 2.50
N THR A 153 8.61 -8.62 1.98
CA THR A 153 7.55 -8.25 1.03
C THR A 153 8.13 -7.42 -0.11
N LEU A 154 7.94 -7.89 -1.35
CA LEU A 154 8.20 -7.13 -2.56
C LEU A 154 6.95 -6.33 -2.93
N PHE A 155 7.11 -5.05 -3.24
CA PHE A 155 6.07 -4.20 -3.80
C PHE A 155 6.54 -3.63 -5.14
N MET A 156 5.64 -3.64 -6.12
CA MET A 156 5.82 -2.98 -7.41
C MET A 156 4.58 -2.14 -7.69
N ASP A 157 4.75 -0.92 -8.18
CA ASP A 157 3.62 -0.08 -8.56
C ASP A 157 3.90 0.78 -9.78
N ALA A 158 2.82 1.18 -10.45
CA ALA A 158 2.84 2.15 -11.51
C ALA A 158 1.69 3.15 -11.31
N MET A 159 1.94 4.42 -11.63
CA MET A 159 0.93 5.47 -11.73
C MET A 159 1.11 6.19 -13.07
N PHE A 160 0.08 6.14 -13.90
CA PHE A 160 0.04 6.83 -15.19
C PHE A 160 -1.10 7.84 -15.22
N LYS A 161 -0.85 9.04 -15.76
CA LYS A 161 -1.87 10.08 -15.95
C LYS A 161 -1.70 10.82 -17.26
N TYR A 162 -2.82 11.13 -17.90
CA TYR A 162 -2.86 11.92 -19.13
C TYR A 162 -4.28 12.41 -19.43
N LYS A 163 -4.46 13.71 -19.62
CA LYS A 163 -5.72 14.33 -20.09
C LYS A 163 -6.98 13.85 -19.34
N GLY A 164 -6.89 13.71 -18.02
CA GLY A 164 -8.01 13.30 -17.18
C GLY A 164 -8.15 11.77 -17.03
N PHE A 165 -7.37 10.98 -17.76
CA PHE A 165 -7.20 9.56 -17.50
C PHE A 165 -6.17 9.32 -16.40
N SER A 166 -6.43 8.34 -15.55
CA SER A 166 -5.51 7.85 -14.52
C SER A 166 -5.54 6.33 -14.44
N LEU A 167 -4.38 5.72 -14.25
CA LEU A 167 -4.22 4.29 -14.03
C LEU A 167 -3.17 4.06 -12.95
N MET A 168 -3.56 3.34 -11.90
CA MET A 168 -2.69 2.81 -10.88
C MET A 168 -2.67 1.28 -10.97
N ALA A 169 -1.48 0.71 -10.98
CA ALA A 169 -1.27 -0.72 -10.83
C ALA A 169 -0.37 -0.97 -9.63
N GLU A 170 -0.69 -1.94 -8.79
CA GLU A 170 0.15 -2.37 -7.67
C GLU A 170 0.20 -3.90 -7.61
N TYR A 171 1.36 -4.43 -7.31
CA TYR A 171 1.60 -5.84 -7.02
C TYR A 171 2.36 -5.96 -5.71
N ALA A 172 2.02 -6.96 -4.91
CA ALA A 172 2.74 -7.29 -3.69
C ALA A 172 2.93 -8.79 -3.56
N ASP A 173 4.08 -9.24 -3.10
CA ASP A 173 4.40 -10.65 -2.81
C ASP A 173 5.09 -10.75 -1.45
N ARG A 174 4.50 -11.50 -0.51
CA ARG A 174 5.02 -11.68 0.86
C ARG A 174 5.50 -13.11 1.05
N LYS A 175 6.70 -13.25 1.61
CA LYS A 175 7.31 -14.51 2.04
C LYS A 175 7.75 -14.45 3.49
N ALA A 176 8.00 -15.61 4.08
CA ALA A 176 8.61 -15.73 5.40
C ALA A 176 9.54 -16.94 5.46
N ASP A 177 10.54 -16.89 6.35
CA ASP A 177 11.49 -18.00 6.56
C ASP A 177 10.79 -19.21 7.20
N ASP A 178 10.03 -18.96 8.27
CA ASP A 178 9.10 -19.93 8.85
C ASP A 178 7.68 -19.33 8.86
N VAL A 179 6.74 -20.06 8.29
CA VAL A 179 5.36 -19.63 8.08
C VAL A 179 4.40 -20.10 9.16
N PHE A 180 4.78 -21.13 9.93
CA PHE A 180 3.95 -21.71 10.99
C PHE A 180 4.53 -21.38 12.35
N ALA A 181 3.76 -20.67 13.18
CA ALA A 181 4.19 -20.37 14.53
C ALA A 181 4.21 -21.65 15.39
N LYS A 182 5.25 -21.76 16.22
CA LYS A 182 5.57 -22.95 17.02
C LYS A 182 5.76 -22.61 18.50
N ASN A 183 5.37 -23.54 19.35
CA ASN A 183 5.74 -23.61 20.77
C ASN A 183 7.21 -24.03 20.94
N ALA A 184 7.72 -23.90 22.16
CA ALA A 184 9.09 -24.29 22.50
C ALA A 184 9.39 -25.79 22.22
N ASP A 185 8.37 -26.65 22.28
CA ASP A 185 8.47 -28.08 21.97
C ASP A 185 8.35 -28.41 20.46
N GLY A 186 8.16 -27.40 19.61
CA GLY A 186 8.01 -27.52 18.16
C GLY A 186 6.58 -27.80 17.67
N THR A 187 5.60 -27.91 18.56
CA THR A 187 4.18 -28.06 18.18
C THR A 187 3.62 -26.75 17.61
N LEU A 188 2.66 -26.83 16.69
CA LEU A 188 2.07 -25.65 16.04
C LEU A 188 1.07 -24.94 16.95
N THR A 189 1.11 -23.61 16.97
CA THR A 189 0.16 -22.79 17.73
C THR A 189 -1.16 -22.55 16.98
N GLY A 190 -1.13 -22.70 15.65
CA GLY A 190 -2.23 -22.39 14.74
C GLY A 190 -2.13 -21.01 14.09
N ASP A 191 -1.26 -20.13 14.59
CA ASP A 191 -0.94 -18.87 13.93
C ASP A 191 -0.03 -19.10 12.71
N VAL A 192 -0.31 -18.38 11.62
CA VAL A 192 0.46 -18.48 10.38
C VAL A 192 0.73 -17.11 9.76
N VAL A 193 1.91 -16.96 9.17
CA VAL A 193 2.21 -15.80 8.35
C VAL A 193 1.37 -15.86 7.07
N GLN A 194 0.68 -14.75 6.76
CA GLN A 194 -0.17 -14.65 5.56
C GLN A 194 0.70 -14.37 4.33
N VAL A 195 1.41 -15.40 3.87
CA VAL A 195 2.23 -15.40 2.66
C VAL A 195 1.38 -15.55 1.39
N GLY A 196 1.94 -15.11 0.27
CA GLY A 196 1.30 -15.08 -1.04
C GLY A 196 1.34 -13.69 -1.67
N ASN A 197 0.48 -13.45 -2.66
CA ASN A 197 0.53 -12.22 -3.45
C ASN A 197 -0.83 -11.54 -3.63
N GLY A 198 -0.78 -10.31 -4.14
CA GLY A 198 -1.95 -9.56 -4.54
C GLY A 198 -1.66 -8.64 -5.71
N LEU A 199 -2.70 -8.37 -6.50
CA LEU A 199 -2.70 -7.43 -7.62
C LEU A 199 -3.83 -6.42 -7.44
N ASN A 200 -3.57 -5.14 -7.67
CA ASN A 200 -4.56 -4.09 -7.72
C ASN A 200 -4.41 -3.30 -9.02
N LEU A 201 -5.48 -3.19 -9.79
CA LEU A 201 -5.56 -2.37 -10.99
C LEU A 201 -6.72 -1.39 -10.79
N GLN A 202 -6.42 -0.09 -10.73
CA GLN A 202 -7.39 0.96 -10.50
C GLN A 202 -7.26 2.01 -11.59
N SER A 203 -8.37 2.36 -12.23
CA SER A 203 -8.40 3.32 -13.33
C SER A 203 -9.56 4.29 -13.16
N GLY A 204 -9.42 5.48 -13.72
CA GLY A 204 -10.52 6.43 -13.81
C GLY A 204 -10.32 7.46 -14.90
N TYR A 205 -11.44 7.99 -15.36
CA TYR A 205 -11.50 9.01 -16.39
C TYR A 205 -12.44 10.14 -16.00
N LEU A 206 -11.92 11.36 -16.03
CA LEU A 206 -12.68 12.58 -15.80
C LEU A 206 -13.51 12.93 -17.05
N LEU A 207 -14.81 12.62 -16.99
CA LEU A 207 -15.81 13.00 -18.01
C LEU A 207 -15.99 14.53 -18.10
N SER A 208 -15.70 15.23 -17.02
CA SER A 208 -15.61 16.69 -16.96
C SER A 208 -14.57 17.09 -15.92
N LYS A 209 -14.29 18.40 -15.77
CA LYS A 209 -13.39 18.90 -14.72
C LYS A 209 -13.78 18.53 -13.29
N THR A 210 -14.99 18.01 -13.09
CA THR A 210 -15.55 17.73 -11.76
C THR A 210 -16.15 16.34 -11.63
N VAL A 211 -16.32 15.56 -12.70
CA VAL A 211 -17.00 14.26 -12.66
C VAL A 211 -16.07 13.19 -13.20
N GLU A 212 -15.85 12.14 -12.42
CA GLU A 212 -15.01 11.00 -12.77
C GLU A 212 -15.78 9.69 -12.63
N VAL A 213 -15.63 8.83 -13.63
CA VAL A 213 -15.97 7.40 -13.52
C VAL A 213 -14.70 6.63 -13.29
N SER A 214 -14.75 5.65 -12.38
CA SER A 214 -13.61 4.82 -12.01
C SER A 214 -13.98 3.34 -11.95
N ALA A 215 -12.98 2.49 -12.16
CA ALA A 215 -13.09 1.05 -12.00
C ALA A 215 -11.86 0.52 -11.26
N ARG A 216 -12.03 -0.50 -10.43
CA ARG A 216 -10.95 -1.21 -9.76
C ARG A 216 -11.16 -2.70 -9.82
N TYR A 217 -10.10 -3.42 -10.12
CA TYR A 217 -9.99 -4.85 -9.93
C TYR A 217 -8.89 -5.13 -8.91
N THR A 218 -9.17 -5.98 -7.93
CA THR A 218 -8.18 -6.44 -6.96
C THR A 218 -8.24 -7.95 -6.82
N ASN A 219 -7.10 -8.62 -6.93
CA ASN A 219 -6.93 -10.03 -6.62
C ASN A 219 -6.06 -10.21 -5.38
N ILE A 220 -6.43 -11.12 -4.51
CA ILE A 220 -5.62 -11.60 -3.39
C ILE A 220 -5.50 -13.11 -3.50
N SER A 221 -4.28 -13.59 -3.63
CA SER A 221 -3.93 -15.01 -3.75
C SER A 221 -2.93 -15.37 -2.67
N LEU A 222 -3.44 -15.56 -1.45
CA LEU A 222 -2.66 -16.11 -0.34
C LEU A 222 -2.41 -17.61 -0.56
N ASP A 223 -1.34 -18.14 0.01
CA ASP A 223 -1.07 -19.57 -0.07
C ASP A 223 -2.19 -20.34 0.64
N LYS A 224 -2.97 -21.11 -0.14
CA LYS A 224 -4.14 -21.82 0.37
C LYS A 224 -3.76 -22.95 1.33
N VAL A 225 -2.64 -23.63 1.09
CA VAL A 225 -2.19 -24.76 1.93
C VAL A 225 -1.74 -24.25 3.29
N ILE A 226 -1.07 -23.10 3.33
CA ILE A 226 -0.58 -22.48 4.57
C ILE A 226 -1.71 -21.72 5.30
N THR A 227 -2.46 -20.87 4.60
CA THR A 227 -3.39 -19.93 5.23
C THR A 227 -4.84 -20.42 5.30
N GLY A 228 -5.18 -21.48 4.57
CA GLY A 228 -6.55 -21.97 4.43
C GLY A 228 -7.51 -21.02 3.68
N LYS A 229 -6.99 -19.93 3.09
CA LYS A 229 -7.82 -18.90 2.43
C LYS A 229 -7.86 -19.12 0.92
N GLY A 230 -9.08 -19.08 0.37
CA GLY A 230 -9.29 -19.04 -1.08
C GLY A 230 -8.90 -17.67 -1.66
N ALA A 231 -8.72 -17.62 -2.98
CA ALA A 231 -8.48 -16.35 -3.66
C ALA A 231 -9.69 -15.42 -3.52
N GLU A 232 -9.43 -14.11 -3.36
CA GLU A 232 -10.45 -13.06 -3.33
C GLU A 232 -10.31 -12.21 -4.60
N ASN A 233 -11.38 -12.07 -5.39
CA ASN A 233 -11.45 -11.16 -6.53
C ASN A 233 -12.49 -10.09 -6.26
N GLN A 234 -12.10 -8.81 -6.23
CA GLN A 234 -13.00 -7.69 -6.04
C GLN A 234 -13.06 -6.81 -7.28
N TYR A 235 -14.27 -6.51 -7.74
CA TYR A 235 -14.57 -5.61 -8.83
C TYR A 235 -15.35 -4.43 -8.27
N THR A 236 -14.83 -3.22 -8.43
CA THR A 236 -15.45 -1.98 -7.93
C THR A 236 -15.68 -1.02 -9.09
N LEU A 237 -16.90 -0.51 -9.21
CA LEU A 237 -17.23 0.64 -10.07
C LEU A 237 -17.53 1.84 -9.18
N GLY A 238 -16.98 3.01 -9.51
CA GLY A 238 -17.15 4.22 -8.73
C GLY A 238 -17.49 5.43 -9.59
N LEU A 239 -18.26 6.35 -9.00
CA LEU A 239 -18.58 7.66 -9.56
C LEU A 239 -18.24 8.74 -8.52
N SER A 240 -17.48 9.74 -8.94
CA SER A 240 -17.02 10.82 -8.06
C SER A 240 -17.37 12.19 -8.64
N LYS A 241 -17.90 13.07 -7.79
CA LYS A 241 -18.10 14.50 -8.05
C LYS A 241 -17.18 15.32 -7.17
N TYR A 242 -16.22 16.02 -7.78
CA TYR A 242 -15.30 16.94 -7.13
C TYR A 242 -15.88 18.35 -7.16
N ILE A 243 -16.21 18.88 -5.98
CA ILE A 243 -16.74 20.24 -5.83
C ILE A 243 -15.57 21.21 -5.63
N SER A 244 -14.59 20.83 -4.82
CA SER A 244 -13.32 21.56 -4.62
C SER A 244 -12.15 20.58 -4.56
N GLY A 245 -11.83 19.98 -5.71
CA GLY A 245 -10.81 18.94 -5.80
C GLY A 245 -11.03 17.84 -4.75
N HIS A 246 -9.96 17.40 -4.10
CA HIS A 246 -10.04 16.41 -3.01
C HIS A 246 -10.45 17.01 -1.66
N SER A 247 -10.54 18.33 -1.51
CA SER A 247 -10.96 18.96 -0.25
C SER A 247 -12.46 18.87 -0.03
N LEU A 248 -13.26 18.87 -1.10
CA LEU A 248 -14.70 18.65 -1.05
C LEU A 248 -15.15 17.81 -2.25
N LYS A 249 -15.59 16.58 -1.97
CA LYS A 249 -16.05 15.64 -3.00
C LYS A 249 -17.17 14.73 -2.46
N VAL A 250 -18.01 14.27 -3.38
CA VAL A 250 -19.03 13.24 -3.13
C VAL A 250 -18.69 12.04 -4.00
N GLN A 251 -18.65 10.86 -3.41
CA GLN A 251 -18.27 9.63 -4.09
C GLN A 251 -19.29 8.52 -3.80
N THR A 252 -19.51 7.66 -4.76
CA THR A 252 -20.24 6.41 -4.59
C THR A 252 -19.48 5.28 -5.27
N ASP A 253 -19.53 4.09 -4.69
CA ASP A 253 -19.03 2.89 -5.34
C ASP A 253 -19.88 1.65 -5.05
N LEU A 254 -19.82 0.71 -6.00
CA LEU A 254 -20.42 -0.61 -5.93
C LEU A 254 -19.30 -1.63 -6.12
N SER A 255 -19.13 -2.51 -5.14
CA SER A 255 -18.12 -3.57 -5.17
C SER A 255 -18.76 -4.94 -5.11
N TYR A 256 -18.37 -5.82 -6.02
CA TYR A 256 -18.67 -7.25 -5.99
C TYR A 256 -17.40 -8.02 -5.65
N THR A 257 -17.44 -8.82 -4.59
CA THR A 257 -16.31 -9.64 -4.13
C THR A 257 -16.66 -11.11 -4.26
N ASP A 258 -15.94 -11.78 -5.16
CA ASP A 258 -15.93 -13.22 -5.32
C ASP A 258 -14.87 -13.82 -4.40
N ILE A 259 -15.30 -14.69 -3.48
CA ILE A 259 -14.42 -15.27 -2.46
C ILE A 259 -14.43 -16.77 -2.67
N GLY A 260 -13.28 -17.32 -3.06
CA GLY A 260 -13.14 -18.75 -3.26
C GLY A 260 -13.59 -19.53 -2.03
N PHE A 261 -14.56 -20.44 -2.23
CA PHE A 261 -15.10 -21.33 -1.19
C PHE A 261 -15.94 -20.62 -0.10
N LYS A 262 -16.42 -19.39 -0.33
CA LYS A 262 -17.35 -18.67 0.55
C LYS A 262 -18.45 -17.97 -0.24
N THR A 263 -19.44 -17.41 0.48
CA THR A 263 -20.50 -16.60 -0.12
C THR A 263 -19.96 -15.27 -0.64
N ASN A 264 -20.30 -14.95 -1.89
CA ASN A 264 -19.91 -13.69 -2.52
C ASN A 264 -20.58 -12.49 -1.84
N GLN A 265 -19.91 -11.35 -1.90
CA GLN A 265 -20.33 -10.15 -1.19
C GLN A 265 -20.61 -9.01 -2.17
N LEU A 266 -21.70 -8.29 -1.92
CA LEU A 266 -22.02 -7.04 -2.61
C LEU A 266 -21.97 -5.90 -1.59
N LEU A 267 -21.23 -4.85 -1.91
CA LEU A 267 -21.07 -3.67 -1.07
C LEU A 267 -21.38 -2.42 -1.89
N TYR A 268 -22.30 -1.59 -1.41
CA TYR A 268 -22.59 -0.28 -1.95
C TYR A 268 -22.27 0.79 -0.91
N ARG A 269 -21.62 1.88 -1.31
CA ARG A 269 -21.23 2.96 -0.41
C ARG A 269 -21.48 4.32 -1.04
N ILE A 270 -21.79 5.29 -0.19
CA ILE A 270 -21.81 6.72 -0.51
C ILE A 270 -20.95 7.42 0.54
N GLN A 271 -20.14 8.38 0.10
CA GLN A 271 -19.27 9.16 0.96
C GLN A 271 -19.31 10.63 0.55
N VAL A 272 -19.31 11.50 1.55
CA VAL A 272 -19.00 12.92 1.39
C VAL A 272 -17.71 13.18 2.17
N ASP A 273 -16.68 13.64 1.46
CA ASP A 273 -15.40 13.98 2.05
C ASP A 273 -15.26 15.50 2.16
N ILE A 274 -14.96 15.96 3.37
CA ILE A 274 -14.68 17.36 3.71
C ILE A 274 -13.34 17.42 4.43
N HIS A 275 -12.37 18.12 3.83
CA HIS A 275 -11.04 18.32 4.40
C HIS A 275 -10.69 19.80 4.40
N PHE A 276 -10.08 20.24 5.50
CA PHE A 276 -9.63 21.62 5.74
C PHE A 276 -8.10 21.68 5.71
#